data_AF-A0A969RNA0-F1
#
_entry.id   AF-A0A969RNA0-F1
#
_cell.length_a   1.000
_cell.length_b   1.000
_cell.length_c   1.000
_cell.angle_alpha   90.00
_cell.angle_beta   90.00
_cell.angle_gamma   90.00
#
_symmetry.space_group_name_H-M   'P 1'
#
loop_
_entity.id
_entity.type
_entity.pdbx_description
1 polymer ?
#
loop_
_entity_poly.entity_id
_entity_poly.type
_entity_poly.pdbx_seq_one_letter_code
_entity_poly.pdbx_strand_id
1 'polypeptide(L)'
;GDNLGFESLTISASGSGSGEPFRVFTATESALAQDQEPTTFEQGAKNRLLHYLVEDGRSLLLSEHLYQLDPPPEGARFHGLCELLAIDQGGHFLSLERSFGTVFGAKIFQVTTGGATDTTNIDSFKGGVKGVQPIRKQLVSNLGLLDLPLDNLEGMTLGPRLADGSQSLLVVSDDNFAEKQVTQFLLFRLRKA
;
A
#
# COMPACT_ATOMS: atom_id res chain seq x y z
N GLY A 1 -11.08 16.73 3.25
CA GLY A 1 -11.00 16.05 4.54
C GLY A 1 -9.65 15.39 4.54
N ASP A 2 -8.79 15.78 5.47
CA ASP A 2 -7.41 15.28 5.52
C ASP A 2 -7.40 13.93 6.24
N ASN A 3 -7.77 12.86 5.53
CA ASN A 3 -7.54 11.50 6.00
C ASN A 3 -6.21 10.96 5.43
N LEU A 4 -5.10 11.67 5.64
CA LEU A 4 -3.77 11.19 5.25
C LEU A 4 -3.18 10.20 6.28
N GLY A 5 -4.02 9.67 7.17
CA GLY A 5 -3.69 8.75 8.25
C GLY A 5 -3.51 7.31 7.75
N PHE A 6 -3.75 6.32 8.60
CA PHE A 6 -3.69 4.91 8.18
C PHE A 6 -4.80 4.59 7.19
N GLU A 7 -4.39 4.02 6.05
CA GLU A 7 -5.31 3.71 4.95
C GLU A 7 -5.19 2.24 4.54
N SER A 8 -3.97 1.72 4.49
CA SER A 8 -3.72 0.32 4.15
C SER A 8 -3.54 -0.55 5.39
N LEU A 9 -4.05 -1.79 5.35
CA LEU A 9 -3.94 -2.76 6.46
C LEU A 9 -3.92 -4.20 5.92
N THR A 10 -2.92 -4.98 6.34
CA THR A 10 -2.88 -6.43 6.09
C THR A 10 -2.38 -7.21 7.29
N ILE A 11 -2.82 -8.46 7.36
CA ILE A 11 -2.38 -9.41 8.37
C ILE A 11 -1.47 -10.45 7.71
N SER A 12 -0.41 -10.83 8.42
CA SER A 12 0.38 -12.02 8.11
C SER A 12 0.29 -12.95 9.31
N ALA A 13 -0.56 -13.97 9.20
CA ALA A 13 -0.80 -14.94 10.27
C ALA A 13 0.12 -16.15 10.10
N SER A 14 0.92 -16.47 11.12
CA SER A 14 1.82 -17.65 11.11
C SER A 14 1.10 -18.99 11.30
N GLY A 15 -0.19 -18.98 11.63
CA GLY A 15 -0.99 -20.18 11.85
C GLY A 15 -2.49 -19.92 11.77
N SER A 16 -3.28 -20.94 12.13
CA SER A 16 -4.75 -20.97 11.96
C SER A 16 -5.50 -21.01 13.29
N GLY A 17 -4.78 -21.01 14.43
CA GLY A 17 -5.37 -21.09 15.75
C GLY A 17 -5.83 -19.73 16.27
N SER A 18 -7.00 -19.71 16.92
CA SER A 18 -7.44 -18.55 17.70
C SER A 18 -6.46 -18.31 18.86
N GLY A 19 -5.86 -17.12 18.92
CA GLY A 19 -4.91 -16.73 19.98
C GLY A 19 -3.43 -16.90 19.61
N GLU A 20 -3.11 -17.45 18.43
CA GLU A 20 -1.72 -17.45 17.97
C GLU A 20 -1.28 -16.01 17.61
N PRO A 21 -0.02 -15.63 17.91
CA PRO A 21 0.50 -14.33 17.52
C PRO A 21 0.44 -14.15 16.01
N PHE A 22 0.03 -12.97 15.57
CA PHE A 22 0.02 -12.60 14.15
C PHE A 22 0.64 -11.23 13.95
N ARG A 23 1.15 -11.00 12.73
CA ARG A 23 1.71 -9.72 12.35
C ARG A 23 0.65 -8.87 11.69
N VAL A 24 0.64 -7.58 12.01
CA VAL A 24 -0.18 -6.57 11.35
C VAL A 24 0.75 -5.57 10.70
N PHE A 25 0.45 -5.23 9.45
CA PHE A 25 1.15 -4.18 8.72
C PHE A 25 0.13 -3.14 8.30
N THR A 26 0.45 -1.87 8.53
CA THR A 26 -0.36 -0.74 8.08
C THR A 26 0.56 0.35 7.56
N ALA A 27 0.06 1.21 6.69
CA ALA A 27 0.78 2.39 6.28
C ALA A 27 -0.13 3.60 6.13
N THR A 28 0.47 4.78 6.25
CA THR A 28 -0.22 6.04 6.01
C THR A 28 -0.56 6.20 4.52
N GLU A 29 -1.66 6.89 4.19
CA GLU A 29 -2.02 7.20 2.79
C GLU A 29 -0.99 8.14 2.15
N SER A 30 -0.49 9.10 2.93
CA SER A 30 0.49 10.10 2.54
C SER A 30 1.43 10.44 3.70
N ALA A 31 2.22 11.50 3.56
CA ALA A 31 3.14 11.97 4.58
C ALA A 31 2.38 12.54 5.79
N LEU A 32 2.81 12.17 7.00
CA LEU A 32 2.32 12.79 8.23
C LEU A 32 2.69 14.27 8.28
N ALA A 33 1.94 15.05 9.07
CA ALA A 33 2.16 16.50 9.18
C ALA A 33 3.61 16.88 9.54
N GLN A 34 4.30 16.09 10.37
CA GLN A 34 5.69 16.34 10.72
C GLN A 34 6.69 15.98 9.61
N ASP A 35 6.29 15.14 8.65
CA ASP A 35 7.11 14.72 7.51
C ASP A 35 6.88 15.60 6.26
N GLN A 36 5.83 16.43 6.27
CA GLN A 36 5.45 17.27 5.15
C GLN A 36 6.42 18.42 4.86
N GLU A 37 6.69 18.57 3.57
CA GLU A 37 7.42 19.64 2.90
C GLU A 37 6.57 20.23 1.76
N PRO A 38 6.78 21.48 1.34
CA PRO A 38 6.05 22.06 0.21
C PRO A 38 6.14 21.23 -1.09
N THR A 39 7.22 20.45 -1.25
CA THR A 39 7.50 19.61 -2.42
C THR A 39 7.03 18.16 -2.27
N THR A 40 6.31 17.84 -1.19
CA THR A 40 5.94 16.44 -0.85
C THR A 40 5.09 15.81 -1.93
N PHE A 41 4.15 16.57 -2.49
CA PHE A 41 3.28 16.05 -3.52
C PHE A 41 4.08 15.74 -4.79
N GLU A 42 4.91 16.68 -5.26
CA GLU A 42 5.67 16.55 -6.51
C GLU A 42 6.78 15.49 -6.44
N GLN A 43 7.38 15.29 -5.26
CA GLN A 43 8.47 14.33 -5.06
C GLN A 43 7.98 12.93 -4.68
N GLY A 44 6.68 12.78 -4.40
CA GLY A 44 6.12 11.60 -3.79
C GLY A 44 6.23 11.66 -2.26
N ALA A 45 5.13 11.35 -1.60
CA ALA A 45 5.05 11.38 -0.15
C ALA A 45 5.97 10.34 0.52
N LYS A 46 6.49 10.72 1.69
CA LYS A 46 7.28 9.86 2.58
C LYS A 46 6.32 9.22 3.58
N ASN A 47 5.73 8.10 3.19
CA ASN A 47 4.75 7.39 4.00
C ASN A 47 5.45 6.54 5.06
N ARG A 48 4.75 6.27 6.17
CA ARG A 48 5.25 5.39 7.24
C ARG A 48 4.52 4.07 7.16
N LEU A 49 5.28 2.97 6.96
CA LEU A 49 4.78 1.61 7.07
C LEU A 49 5.16 1.05 8.44
N LEU A 50 4.17 0.67 9.22
CA LEU A 50 4.29 0.16 10.58
C LEU A 50 4.04 -1.34 10.60
N HIS A 51 4.82 -2.02 11.42
CA HIS A 51 4.77 -3.45 11.60
C HIS A 51 4.57 -3.78 13.08
N TYR A 52 3.43 -4.39 13.40
CA TYR A 52 3.06 -4.79 14.74
C TYR A 52 3.07 -6.31 14.90
N LEU A 53 3.40 -6.77 16.10
CA LEU A 53 3.01 -8.08 16.61
C LEU A 53 1.74 -7.91 17.43
N VAL A 54 0.74 -8.77 17.18
CA VAL A 54 -0.47 -8.85 18.00
C VAL A 54 -0.52 -10.21 18.67
N GLU A 55 -0.55 -10.20 20.00
CA GLU A 55 -0.61 -11.40 20.86
C GLU A 55 -1.47 -11.07 22.09
N ASP A 56 -2.40 -11.97 22.45
CA ASP A 56 -3.28 -11.82 23.62
C ASP A 56 -3.99 -10.46 23.73
N GLY A 57 -4.45 -9.92 22.59
CA GLY A 57 -5.15 -8.63 22.52
C GLY A 57 -4.25 -7.40 22.72
N ARG A 58 -2.92 -7.59 22.75
CA ARG A 58 -1.94 -6.51 22.85
C ARG A 58 -1.19 -6.35 21.53
N SER A 59 -0.94 -5.11 21.14
CA SER A 59 -0.11 -4.77 19.98
C SER A 59 1.25 -4.24 20.43
N LEU A 60 2.33 -4.80 19.89
CA LEU A 60 3.71 -4.32 20.04
C LEU A 60 4.21 -3.82 18.68
N LEU A 61 4.60 -2.55 18.59
CA LEU A 61 5.30 -2.03 17.40
C LEU A 61 6.67 -2.69 17.33
N LEU A 62 6.94 -3.44 16.27
CA LEU A 62 8.21 -4.12 16.03
C LEU A 62 9.16 -3.29 15.20
N SER A 63 8.63 -2.57 14.20
CA SER A 63 9.41 -1.67 13.37
C SER A 63 8.52 -0.70 12.60
N GLU A 64 9.14 0.37 12.14
CA GLU A 64 8.60 1.32 11.18
C GLU A 64 9.57 1.44 10.02
N HIS A 65 9.09 1.63 8.80
CA HIS A 65 9.94 1.87 7.64
C HIS A 65 9.39 3.00 6.77
N LEU A 66 10.29 3.71 6.11
CA LEU A 66 9.95 4.68 5.07
C LEU A 66 9.45 3.97 3.81
N TYR A 67 8.18 4.18 3.46
CA TYR A 67 7.62 3.86 2.16
C TYR A 67 7.65 5.11 1.28
N GLN A 68 8.44 5.09 0.20
CA GLN A 68 8.48 6.19 -0.75
C GLN A 68 7.39 6.01 -1.81
N LEU A 69 6.36 6.86 -1.76
CA LEU A 69 5.33 6.93 -2.80
C LEU A 69 5.97 7.38 -4.12
N ASP A 70 5.49 6.88 -5.27
CA ASP A 70 5.92 7.45 -6.56
C ASP A 70 5.46 8.93 -6.64
N PRO A 71 6.17 9.76 -7.42
CA PRO A 71 5.64 11.04 -7.85
C PRO A 71 4.26 10.83 -8.52
N PRO A 72 3.30 11.72 -8.26
CA PRO A 72 1.99 11.67 -8.87
C PRO A 72 2.12 11.78 -10.39
N PRO A 73 1.27 11.08 -11.17
CA PRO A 73 1.23 11.28 -12.61
C PRO A 73 0.76 12.71 -12.94
N GLU A 74 1.08 13.18 -14.14
CA GLU A 74 0.68 14.51 -14.61
C GLU A 74 -0.84 14.70 -14.50
N GLY A 75 -1.26 15.84 -13.94
CA GLY A 75 -2.68 16.19 -13.79
C GLY A 75 -3.38 15.54 -12.58
N ALA A 76 -2.70 14.67 -11.81
CA ALA A 76 -3.23 14.19 -10.55
C ALA A 76 -3.31 15.31 -9.50
N ARG A 77 -4.40 15.33 -8.74
CA ARG A 77 -4.64 16.25 -7.61
C ARG A 77 -4.47 15.55 -6.27
N PHE A 78 -4.67 14.23 -6.27
CA PHE A 78 -4.47 13.34 -5.14
C PHE A 78 -3.65 12.13 -5.59
N HIS A 79 -2.78 11.63 -4.71
CA HIS A 79 -1.99 10.43 -4.92
C HIS A 79 -1.63 9.85 -3.56
N GLY A 80 -1.92 8.57 -3.37
CA GLY A 80 -1.78 7.93 -2.07
C GLY A 80 -1.56 6.43 -2.15
N LEU A 81 -1.00 5.89 -1.07
CA LEU A 81 -0.93 4.44 -0.82
C LEU A 81 -2.25 4.01 -0.20
N CYS A 82 -3.10 3.36 -1.00
CA CYS A 82 -4.47 3.04 -0.60
C CYS A 82 -4.64 1.59 -0.12
N GLU A 83 -3.78 0.67 -0.54
CA GLU A 83 -3.88 -0.74 -0.14
C GLU A 83 -2.51 -1.39 -0.03
N LEU A 84 -2.39 -2.34 0.89
CA LEU A 84 -1.24 -3.18 1.13
C LEU A 84 -1.72 -4.60 1.38
N LEU A 85 -1.24 -5.58 0.62
CA LEU A 85 -1.60 -6.98 0.74
C LEU A 85 -0.36 -7.83 1.02
N ALA A 86 -0.28 -8.47 2.19
CA ALA A 86 0.79 -9.42 2.49
C ALA A 86 0.62 -10.67 1.61
N ILE A 87 1.70 -11.06 0.93
CA ILE A 87 1.69 -12.23 0.02
C ILE A 87 2.51 -13.41 0.55
N ASP A 88 3.29 -13.21 1.60
CA ASP A 88 3.94 -14.25 2.39
C ASP A 88 4.37 -13.76 3.78
N GLN A 89 5.05 -14.63 4.54
CA GLN A 89 5.56 -14.34 5.89
C GLN A 89 6.95 -13.67 5.90
N GLY A 90 7.58 -13.51 4.74
CA GLY A 90 8.94 -12.98 4.58
C GLY A 90 9.01 -11.46 4.51
N GLY A 91 7.88 -10.76 4.67
CA GLY A 91 7.81 -9.30 4.50
C GLY A 91 7.73 -8.88 3.04
N HIS A 92 7.04 -9.67 2.21
CA HIS A 92 6.70 -9.30 0.84
C HIS A 92 5.22 -8.94 0.74
N PHE A 93 4.94 -7.88 -0.01
CA PHE A 93 3.59 -7.34 -0.16
C PHE A 93 3.33 -6.93 -1.60
N LEU A 94 2.06 -6.82 -1.95
CA LEU A 94 1.60 -5.97 -3.04
C LEU A 94 1.08 -4.67 -2.46
N SER A 95 1.46 -3.52 -3.02
CA SER A 95 0.88 -2.22 -2.69
C SER A 95 0.12 -1.65 -3.87
N LEU A 96 -0.95 -0.90 -3.59
CA LEU A 96 -1.73 -0.14 -4.57
C LEU A 96 -1.53 1.35 -4.32
N GLU A 97 -0.94 2.03 -5.31
CA GLU A 97 -0.89 3.50 -5.33
C GLU A 97 -1.96 4.00 -6.28
N ARG A 98 -2.87 4.83 -5.78
CA ARG A 98 -3.99 5.38 -6.54
C ARG A 98 -3.85 6.89 -6.64
N SER A 99 -4.04 7.41 -7.85
CA SER A 99 -4.08 8.84 -8.14
C SER A 99 -5.47 9.24 -8.63
N PHE A 100 -5.91 10.44 -8.26
CA PHE A 100 -7.14 11.04 -8.77
C PHE A 100 -6.91 12.46 -9.26
N GLY A 101 -7.36 12.76 -10.47
CA GLY A 101 -7.31 14.06 -11.11
C GLY A 101 -8.54 14.28 -11.99
N THR A 102 -8.33 14.43 -13.30
CA THR A 102 -9.43 14.36 -14.27
C THR A 102 -9.98 12.94 -14.42
N VAL A 103 -9.12 11.95 -14.22
CA VAL A 103 -9.44 10.51 -14.24
C VAL A 103 -8.73 9.80 -13.08
N PHE A 104 -9.16 8.59 -12.75
CA PHE A 104 -8.42 7.72 -11.85
C PHE A 104 -7.24 7.06 -12.56
N GLY A 105 -6.15 6.87 -11.81
CA GLY A 105 -5.00 6.08 -12.18
C GLY A 105 -4.61 5.19 -11.01
N ALA A 106 -4.09 3.99 -11.29
CA ALA A 106 -3.61 3.10 -10.24
C ALA A 106 -2.41 2.27 -10.71
N LYS A 107 -1.47 2.02 -9.80
CA LYS A 107 -0.31 1.16 -10.01
C LYS A 107 -0.22 0.15 -8.88
N ILE A 108 0.07 -1.10 -9.24
CA ILE A 108 0.40 -2.16 -8.29
C ILE A 108 1.92 -2.33 -8.28
N PHE A 109 2.49 -2.35 -7.09
CA PHE A 109 3.89 -2.65 -6.89
C PHE A 109 4.06 -3.89 -6.01
N GLN A 110 5.19 -4.58 -6.19
CA GLN A 110 5.69 -5.52 -5.22
C GLN A 110 6.67 -4.78 -4.32
N VAL A 111 6.51 -4.92 -3.01
CA VAL A 111 7.37 -4.28 -2.01
C VAL A 111 7.95 -5.30 -1.04
N THR A 112 9.16 -5.01 -0.56
CA THR A 112 9.82 -5.78 0.49
C THR A 112 10.43 -4.88 1.54
N THR A 113 10.18 -5.21 2.80
CA THR A 113 10.81 -4.55 3.96
C THR A 113 12.23 -5.06 4.19
N GLY A 114 12.64 -6.14 3.52
CA GLY A 114 13.98 -6.70 3.63
C GLY A 114 15.06 -5.69 3.22
N GLY A 115 15.88 -5.29 4.20
CA GLY A 115 16.97 -4.32 4.01
C GLY A 115 16.56 -2.85 4.06
N ALA A 116 15.30 -2.54 4.40
CA ALA A 116 14.90 -1.17 4.75
C ALA A 116 15.43 -0.81 6.15
N THR A 117 15.68 0.48 6.37
CA THR A 117 16.09 1.00 7.68
C THR A 117 14.89 1.08 8.60
N ASP A 118 15.00 0.58 9.84
CA ASP A 118 14.00 0.81 10.88
C ASP A 118 14.01 2.30 11.30
N THR A 119 12.86 2.95 11.14
CA THR A 119 12.65 4.38 11.37
C THR A 119 11.89 4.69 12.66
N THR A 120 11.65 3.70 13.53
CA THR A 120 10.85 3.86 14.77
C THR A 120 11.34 5.00 15.66
N ASN A 121 12.65 5.31 15.64
CA ASN A 121 13.26 6.39 16.44
C ASN A 121 13.51 7.68 15.63
N ILE A 122 12.87 7.83 14.46
CA ILE A 122 13.00 9.02 13.60
C ILE A 122 11.70 9.82 13.67
N ASP A 123 11.78 10.96 14.37
CA ASP A 123 10.63 11.83 14.58
C ASP A 123 10.08 12.43 13.29
N SER A 124 10.95 12.76 12.33
CA SER A 124 10.57 13.42 11.07
C SER A 124 11.48 13.03 9.90
N PHE A 125 10.87 12.88 8.72
CA PHE A 125 11.53 12.67 7.43
C PHE A 125 11.80 13.97 6.65
N LYS A 126 11.45 15.12 7.22
CA LYS A 126 11.62 16.45 6.60
C LYS A 126 13.09 16.76 6.31
N GLY A 127 13.38 17.35 5.15
CA GLY A 127 14.75 17.65 4.70
C GLY A 127 15.54 16.43 4.22
N GLY A 128 14.91 15.25 4.22
CA GLY A 128 15.53 13.97 3.91
C GLY A 128 16.33 13.42 5.11
N VAL A 129 16.30 12.10 5.29
CA VAL A 129 17.06 11.46 6.38
C VAL A 129 18.27 10.73 5.82
N LYS A 130 19.45 11.21 6.18
CA LYS A 130 20.71 10.59 5.76
C LYS A 130 20.79 9.16 6.30
N GLY A 131 21.15 8.23 5.42
CA GLY A 131 21.36 6.83 5.80
C GLY A 131 20.08 6.00 5.94
N VAL A 132 18.89 6.59 5.76
CA VAL A 132 17.64 5.82 5.69
C VAL A 132 17.51 5.18 4.32
N GLN A 133 17.44 3.86 4.31
CA GLN A 133 17.08 3.08 3.14
C GLN A 133 15.55 2.88 3.14
N PRO A 134 14.81 3.43 2.16
CA PRO A 134 13.39 3.19 2.06
C PRO A 134 13.10 1.72 1.71
N ILE A 135 11.85 1.32 1.90
CA ILE A 135 11.32 0.05 1.38
C ILE A 135 11.63 -0.05 -0.11
N ARG A 136 12.10 -1.24 -0.53
CA ARG A 136 12.32 -1.52 -1.94
C ARG A 136 11.00 -1.82 -2.62
N LYS A 137 10.76 -1.19 -3.75
CA LYS A 137 9.53 -1.25 -4.52
C LYS A 137 9.83 -1.53 -6.00
N GLN A 138 9.06 -2.42 -6.61
CA GLN A 138 9.12 -2.74 -8.04
C GLN A 138 7.73 -2.68 -8.65
N LEU A 139 7.57 -1.98 -9.78
CA LEU A 139 6.31 -1.92 -10.50
C LEU A 139 5.93 -3.30 -11.03
N VAL A 140 4.72 -3.76 -10.69
CA VAL A 140 4.14 -5.01 -11.18
C VAL A 140 3.18 -4.74 -12.33
N SER A 141 2.31 -3.74 -12.16
CA SER A 141 1.32 -3.37 -13.17
C SER A 141 0.94 -1.90 -13.08
N ASN A 142 0.81 -1.24 -14.22
CA ASN A 142 0.16 0.07 -14.33
C ASN A 142 -1.26 -0.17 -14.85
N LEU A 143 -2.25 -0.09 -13.96
CA LEU A 143 -3.64 -0.36 -14.30
C LEU A 143 -4.24 0.74 -15.18
N GLY A 144 -3.66 1.94 -15.18
CA GLY A 144 -4.08 3.03 -16.07
C GLY A 144 -3.79 2.76 -17.56
N LEU A 145 -3.09 1.67 -17.89
CA LEU A 145 -2.87 1.21 -19.26
C LEU A 145 -3.90 0.17 -19.72
N LEU A 146 -4.84 -0.21 -18.86
CA LEU A 146 -5.94 -1.09 -19.25
C LEU A 146 -6.91 -0.33 -20.16
N ASP A 147 -7.51 -1.03 -21.10
CA ASP A 147 -8.56 -0.49 -21.98
C ASP A 147 -9.92 -0.45 -21.26
N LEU A 148 -9.93 0.16 -20.07
CA LEU A 148 -11.12 0.40 -19.27
C LEU A 148 -10.91 1.63 -18.36
N PRO A 149 -11.91 2.50 -18.19
CA PRO A 149 -11.85 3.58 -17.22
C PRO A 149 -11.75 3.01 -15.80
N LEU A 150 -10.72 3.41 -15.06
CA LEU A 150 -10.60 3.04 -13.65
C LEU A 150 -11.52 3.89 -12.78
N ASP A 151 -11.89 3.33 -11.63
CA ASP A 151 -12.56 4.04 -10.54
C ASP A 151 -11.67 4.06 -9.27
N ASN A 152 -12.26 4.36 -8.12
CA ASN A 152 -11.61 4.49 -6.83
C ASN A 152 -11.09 3.15 -6.24
N LEU A 153 -10.13 2.51 -6.92
CA LEU A 153 -9.53 1.24 -6.51
C LEU A 153 -8.84 1.36 -5.14
N GLU A 154 -9.32 0.64 -4.15
CA GLU A 154 -8.89 0.78 -2.74
C GLU A 154 -8.80 -0.56 -1.99
N GLY A 155 -9.11 -1.68 -2.65
CA GLY A 155 -9.02 -2.99 -2.02
C GLY A 155 -8.32 -4.03 -2.88
N MET A 156 -7.55 -4.92 -2.25
CA MET A 156 -6.92 -6.07 -2.90
C MET A 156 -7.01 -7.34 -2.04
N THR A 157 -7.22 -8.48 -2.70
CA THR A 157 -7.10 -9.79 -2.03
C THR A 157 -6.63 -10.89 -2.96
N LEU A 158 -5.92 -11.87 -2.42
CA LEU A 158 -5.62 -13.11 -3.13
C LEU A 158 -6.89 -13.96 -3.19
N GLY A 159 -7.27 -14.38 -4.39
CA GLY A 159 -8.40 -15.29 -4.59
C GLY A 159 -7.98 -16.77 -4.64
N PRO A 160 -8.90 -17.66 -5.03
CA PRO A 160 -8.58 -19.07 -5.29
C PRO A 160 -7.52 -19.24 -6.39
N ARG A 161 -6.91 -20.43 -6.45
CA ARG A 161 -6.09 -20.79 -7.62
C ARG A 161 -6.99 -20.86 -8.86
N LEU A 162 -6.53 -20.29 -9.96
CA LEU A 162 -7.18 -20.46 -11.27
C LEU A 162 -7.01 -21.91 -11.76
N ALA A 163 -7.74 -22.30 -12.80
CA ALA A 163 -7.73 -23.66 -13.33
C ALA A 163 -6.32 -24.13 -13.79
N ASP A 164 -5.44 -23.20 -14.14
CA ASP A 164 -4.04 -23.47 -14.50
C ASP A 164 -3.09 -23.53 -13.28
N GLY A 165 -3.63 -23.44 -12.05
CA GLY A 165 -2.87 -23.44 -10.79
C GLY A 165 -2.23 -22.10 -10.42
N SER A 166 -2.37 -21.06 -11.26
CA SER A 166 -1.86 -19.73 -10.95
C SER A 166 -2.65 -19.04 -9.82
N GLN A 167 -2.00 -18.11 -9.13
CA GLN A 167 -2.65 -17.33 -8.07
C GLN A 167 -3.51 -16.23 -8.71
N SER A 168 -4.77 -16.08 -8.29
CA SER A 168 -5.58 -14.92 -8.67
C SER A 168 -5.40 -13.76 -7.69
N LEU A 169 -5.53 -12.53 -8.21
CA LEU A 169 -5.61 -11.30 -7.45
C LEU A 169 -6.92 -10.59 -7.82
N LEU A 170 -7.74 -10.28 -6.83
CA LEU A 170 -8.93 -9.46 -6.98
C LEU A 170 -8.60 -8.04 -6.51
N VAL A 171 -8.96 -7.04 -7.32
CA VAL A 171 -8.88 -5.62 -6.96
C VAL A 171 -10.28 -5.02 -7.04
N VAL A 172 -10.65 -4.19 -6.07
CA VAL A 172 -12.00 -3.60 -5.97
C VAL A 172 -11.93 -2.08 -5.83
N SER A 173 -12.91 -1.37 -6.40
CA SER A 173 -13.14 0.05 -6.12
C SER A 173 -14.28 0.29 -5.14
N ASP A 174 -14.11 1.31 -4.32
CA ASP A 174 -15.20 1.95 -3.60
C ASP A 174 -15.98 2.89 -4.55
N ASP A 175 -17.30 2.95 -4.44
CA ASP A 175 -18.09 3.93 -5.18
C ASP A 175 -18.29 5.23 -4.40
N ASN A 176 -17.78 5.33 -3.17
CA ASN A 176 -18.01 6.44 -2.24
C ASN A 176 -19.49 6.81 -2.07
N PHE A 177 -20.42 5.88 -2.36
CA PHE A 177 -21.86 6.15 -2.50
C PHE A 177 -22.20 7.29 -3.48
N ALA A 178 -21.36 7.54 -4.48
CA ALA A 178 -21.50 8.62 -5.44
C ALA A 178 -22.05 8.10 -6.78
N GLU A 179 -23.10 8.75 -7.32
CA GLU A 179 -23.78 8.33 -8.55
C GLU A 179 -22.88 8.18 -9.79
N LYS A 180 -21.71 8.83 -9.79
CA LYS A 180 -20.76 8.84 -10.91
C LYS A 180 -19.62 7.83 -10.75
N GLN A 181 -19.54 7.15 -9.62
CA GLN A 181 -18.56 6.12 -9.35
C GLN A 181 -19.25 4.76 -9.32
N VAL A 182 -18.51 3.71 -9.64
CA VAL A 182 -19.02 2.34 -9.68
C VAL A 182 -18.09 1.42 -8.92
N THR A 183 -18.66 0.43 -8.22
CA THR A 183 -17.91 -0.71 -7.70
C THR A 183 -17.43 -1.56 -8.87
N GLN A 184 -16.12 -1.60 -9.08
CA GLN A 184 -15.43 -2.42 -10.07
C GLN A 184 -14.81 -3.63 -9.39
N PHE A 185 -14.83 -4.77 -10.06
CA PHE A 185 -14.06 -5.95 -9.67
C PHE A 185 -13.13 -6.33 -10.81
N LEU A 186 -11.83 -6.16 -10.59
CA LEU A 186 -10.79 -6.51 -11.55
C LEU A 186 -10.09 -7.79 -11.09
N LEU A 187 -10.23 -8.86 -11.88
CA LEU A 187 -9.60 -10.15 -11.60
C LEU A 187 -8.35 -10.34 -12.46
N PHE A 188 -7.20 -10.49 -11.82
CA PHE A 188 -5.92 -10.72 -12.46
C PHE A 188 -5.38 -12.11 -12.17
N ARG A 189 -4.55 -12.59 -13.10
CA ARG A 189 -3.69 -13.75 -12.91
C ARG A 189 -2.28 -13.28 -12.56
N LEU A 190 -1.78 -13.67 -11.39
CA LEU A 190 -0.38 -13.42 -11.03
C LEU A 190 0.53 -14.43 -11.74
N ARG A 191 1.57 -13.92 -12.40
CA ARG A 191 2.66 -14.73 -12.96
C ARG A 191 3.85 -14.65 -12.02
N LYS A 192 4.43 -15.80 -11.67
CA LYS A 192 5.76 -15.82 -11.07
C LYS A 192 6.77 -15.42 -12.14
N ALA A 193 7.68 -14.50 -11.79
CA ALA A 193 8.83 -14.17 -12.62
C ALA A 193 9.78 -15.37 -12.73
#